data_AF-A0A8H5Y6K4-F1
#
_entry.id   AF-A0A8H5Y6K4-F1
#
_cell.length_a   1.000
_cell.length_b   1.000
_cell.length_c   1.000
_cell.angle_alpha   90.00
_cell.angle_beta   90.00
_cell.angle_gamma   90.00
#
_symmetry.space_group_name_H-M   'P 1'
#
loop_
_entity.id
_entity.type
_entity.pdbx_description
1 polymer ?
#
loop_
_entity_poly.entity_id
_entity_poly.type
_entity_poly.pdbx_seq_one_letter_code
_entity_poly.pdbx_strand_id
1 'polypeptide(L)'
;MHIKYLLINLFALTVSVKALPDADNDFGLEARDDSDTLVQRWDCGHDAKEVYGKCVCNDKQLTWDGKKCVCPKDTTWQYGKCVPNKPTCPKPQVYNPHSKKCECPSGTEWKYGKCIPKCPYGQSYDKDQDKCVCPKGTEYKYGKCIPKCPYGQSYDKDQGKCVCPKGTEWKYGKCIPKCPEGQSYNQHSGKCECPAGTSWKYGKCVKDCPKGQSYDWKTKQCVCPEGTSWKYGKCIKDCPKGQYYNQHKDKCECNKGTEWKYGQCVPVCPKGQEYNKWSHKCECPKGTSWKYGKCIKDCPKGQTYNPHSDMCECPKGTEWKYGKCIPKCSNGQYFDKDQWKCVCPKGKIFEYGKCVCPENQVEKYGKCVCKDGFKFEYGKCVPQCPQGQTYEHGKCVCPAGKVYNKWHKKCECPEGKVEAYGKCVCPKGQIEQYGKCSCPKGQYYDRWSKSCKCPKDLSWDGHKCAYDCGKDAEYKYGGCVCKKHDQVFDKKSKTCSCKQGWYWDQHKGACKKGGY
;
A
#
# COMPACT_ATOMS: atom_id res chain seq x y z
N MET A 1 49.22 0.22 45.71
CA MET A 1 49.97 0.61 46.93
C MET A 1 50.15 -0.66 47.75
N HIS A 2 51.26 -1.39 47.65
CA HIS A 2 52.54 -1.15 48.37
C HIS A 2 52.32 -0.88 49.87
N ILE A 3 53.01 -1.47 50.85
CA ILE A 3 53.91 -2.63 50.99
C ILE A 3 54.37 -2.59 52.48
N LYS A 4 54.64 -3.75 53.11
CA LYS A 4 55.51 -3.99 54.31
C LYS A 4 55.03 -3.44 55.68
N TYR A 5 55.22 -4.13 56.81
CA TYR A 5 56.35 -4.95 57.30
C TYR A 5 55.83 -6.26 57.97
N LEU A 6 56.31 -7.49 57.67
CA LEU A 6 57.62 -8.15 57.93
C LEU A 6 57.97 -8.31 59.42
N LEU A 7 57.87 -9.54 59.99
CA LEU A 7 58.96 -10.54 60.25
C LEU A 7 59.70 -10.22 61.60
N ILE A 8 60.21 -11.11 62.47
CA ILE A 8 60.71 -12.50 62.38
C ILE A 8 61.25 -12.96 63.77
N ASN A 9 61.38 -14.28 63.97
CA ASN A 9 62.27 -15.04 64.88
C ASN A 9 62.12 -15.01 66.41
N LEU A 10 62.59 -15.99 67.19
CA LEU A 10 62.84 -17.46 67.15
C LEU A 10 63.76 -17.76 68.36
N PHE A 11 63.67 -18.97 68.94
CA PHE A 11 64.63 -19.62 69.86
C PHE A 11 64.79 -19.00 71.27
N ALA A 12 65.15 -19.68 72.36
CA ALA A 12 65.55 -21.06 72.66
C ALA A 12 65.77 -21.20 74.18
N LEU A 13 65.53 -22.41 74.71
CA LEU A 13 66.32 -23.12 75.73
C LEU A 13 66.39 -22.65 77.21
N THR A 14 65.74 -23.49 78.05
CA THR A 14 66.26 -24.20 79.25
C THR A 14 67.14 -23.48 80.27
N VAL A 15 66.73 -23.50 81.56
CA VAL A 15 67.59 -23.91 82.70
C VAL A 15 66.74 -24.49 83.85
N SER A 16 67.19 -25.62 84.42
CA SER A 16 66.73 -26.25 85.66
C SER A 16 67.54 -25.78 86.87
N VAL A 17 66.94 -25.66 88.08
CA VAL A 17 67.60 -25.85 89.40
C VAL A 17 66.48 -26.16 90.41
N LYS A 18 66.32 -27.36 91.00
CA LYS A 18 67.04 -28.05 92.10
C LYS A 18 66.97 -27.37 93.49
N ALA A 19 66.53 -28.18 94.45
CA ALA A 19 66.42 -27.94 95.88
C ALA A 19 67.77 -28.09 96.63
N LEU A 20 67.72 -27.81 97.94
CA LEU A 20 68.60 -28.16 99.10
C LEU A 20 69.11 -26.91 99.86
N PRO A 21 69.64 -27.03 101.09
CA PRO A 21 69.00 -27.48 102.35
C PRO A 21 69.40 -26.55 103.53
N ASP A 22 69.08 -26.90 104.78
CA ASP A 22 69.87 -26.48 105.96
C ASP A 22 69.91 -27.60 107.03
N ALA A 23 71.13 -27.95 107.42
CA ALA A 23 71.60 -28.76 108.55
C ALA A 23 72.92 -28.08 109.00
N ASP A 24 73.40 -28.01 110.24
CA ASP A 24 73.63 -29.04 111.26
C ASP A 24 74.00 -28.39 112.61
N ASN A 25 73.91 -29.16 113.70
CA ASN A 25 74.99 -29.47 114.69
C ASN A 25 74.41 -29.89 116.06
N ASP A 26 74.96 -30.80 116.88
CA ASP A 26 75.78 -32.02 116.78
C ASP A 26 75.94 -32.60 118.23
N PHE A 27 76.32 -33.89 118.35
CA PHE A 27 76.80 -34.70 119.51
C PHE A 27 75.76 -35.13 120.56
N GLY A 28 75.66 -36.37 121.06
CA GLY A 28 76.42 -37.63 121.10
C GLY A 28 75.76 -38.42 122.27
N LEU A 29 75.61 -39.74 122.37
CA LEU A 29 76.54 -40.87 122.29
C LEU A 29 75.69 -42.15 122.50
N GLU A 30 76.16 -43.26 121.94
CA GLU A 30 75.61 -44.61 122.09
C GLU A 30 75.82 -45.19 123.50
N ALA A 31 74.94 -46.13 123.89
CA ALA A 31 75.35 -47.37 124.55
C ALA A 31 74.26 -48.45 124.38
N ARG A 32 74.68 -49.60 123.85
CA ARG A 32 73.96 -50.89 123.84
C ARG A 32 74.28 -51.60 125.16
N ASP A 33 73.37 -52.42 125.68
CA ASP A 33 73.75 -53.79 126.07
C ASP A 33 72.53 -54.70 126.37
N ASP A 34 72.82 -55.99 126.21
CA ASP A 34 71.94 -57.14 126.15
C ASP A 34 71.39 -57.65 127.50
N SER A 35 70.47 -58.62 127.38
CA SER A 35 70.48 -59.92 128.09
C SER A 35 69.34 -60.25 129.06
N ASP A 36 68.82 -61.45 128.78
CA ASP A 36 68.33 -62.51 129.65
C ASP A 36 66.99 -62.46 130.40
N THR A 37 66.22 -63.49 130.05
CA THR A 37 65.03 -64.03 130.67
C THR A 37 65.28 -64.45 132.13
N LEU A 38 64.59 -63.80 133.05
CA LEU A 38 64.27 -64.33 134.38
C LEU A 38 62.74 -64.35 134.53
N VAL A 39 62.19 -65.53 134.81
CA VAL A 39 60.76 -65.71 135.13
C VAL A 39 60.44 -64.91 136.40
N GLN A 40 59.86 -63.71 136.21
CA GLN A 40 59.45 -62.82 137.29
C GLN A 40 58.02 -63.16 137.76
N ARG A 41 57.93 -63.38 139.07
CA ARG A 41 56.70 -63.41 139.87
C ARG A 41 55.90 -62.13 139.63
N TRP A 42 54.62 -62.25 139.24
CA TRP A 42 53.77 -61.10 138.88
C TRP A 42 53.29 -60.39 140.14
N ASP A 43 53.61 -59.11 140.28
CA ASP A 43 53.11 -58.26 141.37
C ASP A 43 52.08 -57.28 140.79
N CYS A 44 50.78 -57.60 140.94
CA CYS A 44 49.67 -56.88 140.29
C CYS A 44 49.21 -55.59 141.01
N GLY A 45 49.89 -55.18 142.09
CA GLY A 45 49.52 -54.00 142.88
C GLY A 45 48.16 -54.16 143.61
N HIS A 46 47.67 -53.08 144.24
CA HIS A 46 46.44 -53.12 145.05
C HIS A 46 45.13 -53.06 144.25
N ASP A 47 45.15 -52.49 143.04
CA ASP A 47 43.94 -52.20 142.26
C ASP A 47 43.58 -53.30 141.24
N ALA A 48 44.41 -54.33 141.14
CA ALA A 48 44.21 -55.50 140.31
C ALA A 48 44.56 -56.77 141.09
N LYS A 49 44.00 -57.90 140.66
CA LYS A 49 44.32 -59.21 141.21
C LYS A 49 44.84 -60.13 140.11
N GLU A 50 45.78 -61.01 140.46
CA GLU A 50 46.26 -62.02 139.53
C GLU A 50 45.20 -63.11 139.36
N VAL A 51 44.82 -63.37 138.10
CA VAL A 51 43.90 -64.44 137.72
C VAL A 51 44.51 -65.17 136.52
N TYR A 52 44.90 -66.43 136.71
CA TYR A 52 45.56 -67.28 135.69
C TYR A 52 46.80 -66.63 135.03
N GLY A 53 47.70 -66.04 135.83
CA GLY A 53 48.94 -65.44 135.31
C GLY A 53 48.77 -64.09 134.61
N LYS A 54 47.65 -63.38 134.82
CA LYS A 54 47.40 -62.02 134.31
C LYS A 54 46.78 -61.14 135.39
N CYS A 55 47.21 -59.87 135.45
CA CYS A 55 46.59 -58.88 136.31
C CYS A 55 45.25 -58.42 135.72
N VAL A 56 44.17 -58.58 136.48
CA VAL A 56 42.82 -58.14 136.11
C VAL A 56 42.35 -57.09 137.10
N CYS A 57 41.88 -55.95 136.58
CA CYS A 57 41.39 -54.83 137.37
C CYS A 57 40.18 -55.19 138.23
N ASN A 58 40.16 -54.67 139.46
CA ASN A 58 39.02 -54.89 140.36
C ASN A 58 37.74 -54.19 139.87
N ASP A 59 37.86 -53.01 139.22
CA ASP A 59 36.75 -52.34 138.54
C ASP A 59 36.62 -52.80 137.08
N LYS A 60 35.44 -53.32 136.72
CA LYS A 60 35.14 -53.84 135.38
C LYS A 60 35.09 -52.76 134.29
N GLN A 61 34.98 -51.49 134.66
CA GLN A 61 35.05 -50.38 133.71
C GLN A 61 36.49 -50.03 133.31
N LEU A 62 37.49 -50.53 134.04
CA LEU A 62 38.89 -50.29 133.78
C LEU A 62 39.53 -51.50 133.06
N THR A 63 40.49 -51.20 132.20
CA THR A 63 41.31 -52.16 131.48
C THR A 63 42.75 -52.08 131.97
N TRP A 64 43.39 -53.23 132.17
CA TRP A 64 44.81 -53.30 132.57
C TRP A 64 45.70 -52.92 131.39
N ASP A 65 46.53 -51.88 131.54
CA ASP A 65 47.43 -51.40 130.48
C ASP A 65 48.82 -52.05 130.50
N GLY A 66 49.05 -53.01 131.39
CA GLY A 66 50.35 -53.64 131.63
C GLY A 66 51.04 -53.17 132.91
N LYS A 67 50.64 -52.02 133.48
CA LYS A 67 51.18 -51.49 134.74
C LYS A 67 50.09 -51.10 135.75
N LYS A 68 48.94 -50.62 135.28
CA LYS A 68 47.81 -50.19 136.13
C LYS A 68 46.47 -50.30 135.41
N CYS A 69 45.39 -50.08 136.16
CA CYS A 69 44.02 -50.03 135.64
C CYS A 69 43.67 -48.63 135.10
N VAL A 70 43.29 -48.56 133.82
CA VAL A 70 42.93 -47.30 133.13
C VAL A 70 41.62 -47.42 132.35
N CYS A 71 40.98 -46.29 132.02
CA CYS A 71 39.79 -46.30 131.17
C CYS A 71 40.09 -46.76 129.74
N PRO A 72 39.11 -47.39 129.05
CA PRO A 72 39.21 -47.73 127.64
C PRO A 72 39.52 -46.50 126.77
N LYS A 73 40.14 -46.73 125.61
CA LYS A 73 40.51 -45.70 124.64
C LYS A 73 39.32 -44.78 124.31
N ASP A 74 39.56 -43.48 124.24
CA ASP A 74 38.57 -42.40 124.02
C ASP A 74 37.57 -42.14 125.16
N THR A 75 37.86 -42.67 126.36
CA THR A 75 37.14 -42.34 127.59
C THR A 75 38.09 -41.89 128.71
N THR A 76 37.59 -41.09 129.64
CA THR A 76 38.35 -40.60 130.80
C THR A 76 37.62 -40.92 132.11
N TRP A 77 38.37 -41.18 133.18
CA TRP A 77 37.82 -41.53 134.49
C TRP A 77 37.28 -40.27 135.17
N GLN A 78 35.97 -40.17 135.32
CA GLN A 78 35.31 -39.06 136.03
C GLN A 78 34.16 -39.60 136.88
N TYR A 79 34.07 -39.14 138.14
CA TYR A 79 32.98 -39.48 139.07
C TYR A 79 32.72 -40.99 139.22
N GLY A 80 33.78 -41.80 139.25
CA GLY A 80 33.70 -43.26 139.44
C GLY A 80 33.28 -44.06 138.21
N LYS A 81 33.30 -43.47 137.00
CA LYS A 81 32.99 -44.15 135.72
C LYS A 81 33.86 -43.62 134.57
N CYS A 82 34.03 -44.42 133.51
CA CYS A 82 34.67 -43.97 132.27
C CYS A 82 33.66 -43.26 131.35
N VAL A 83 33.90 -41.99 131.00
CA VAL A 83 33.01 -41.16 130.14
C VAL A 83 33.68 -40.79 128.80
N PRO A 84 32.94 -40.70 127.67
CA PRO A 84 33.51 -40.39 126.34
C PRO A 84 34.07 -38.97 126.21
N ASN A 85 35.17 -38.83 125.45
CA ASN A 85 35.89 -37.56 125.29
C ASN A 85 35.25 -36.53 124.32
N LYS A 86 34.11 -36.81 123.63
CA LYS A 86 33.42 -35.85 122.73
C LYS A 86 31.88 -35.81 122.89
N PRO A 87 31.23 -34.63 122.76
CA PRO A 87 29.76 -34.52 122.70
C PRO A 87 29.18 -34.97 121.35
N THR A 88 28.01 -35.59 121.36
CA THR A 88 27.26 -36.04 120.17
C THR A 88 26.32 -34.96 119.62
N CYS A 89 26.44 -34.60 118.34
CA CYS A 89 25.53 -33.66 117.64
C CYS A 89 24.30 -34.38 117.04
N PRO A 90 23.13 -33.70 116.93
CA PRO A 90 21.99 -34.19 116.18
C PRO A 90 22.34 -34.34 114.70
N LYS A 91 22.18 -35.53 114.12
CA LYS A 91 22.34 -35.72 112.67
C LYS A 91 21.27 -34.90 111.93
N PRO A 92 21.59 -34.18 110.84
CA PRO A 92 22.84 -34.21 110.05
C PRO A 92 23.89 -33.14 110.42
N GLN A 93 23.79 -32.46 111.56
CA GLN A 93 24.78 -31.47 111.98
C GLN A 93 26.09 -32.13 112.43
N VAL A 94 27.21 -31.51 112.09
CA VAL A 94 28.55 -31.98 112.44
C VAL A 94 29.13 -31.02 113.49
N TYR A 95 29.80 -31.57 114.52
CA TYR A 95 30.48 -30.74 115.51
C TYR A 95 31.67 -30.04 114.85
N ASN A 96 31.65 -28.71 114.86
CA ASN A 96 32.76 -27.89 114.42
C ASN A 96 33.68 -27.60 115.63
N PRO A 97 34.92 -28.13 115.66
CA PRO A 97 35.84 -27.94 116.78
C PRO A 97 36.27 -26.48 117.00
N HIS A 98 36.28 -25.66 115.93
CA HIS A 98 36.68 -24.25 116.02
C HIS A 98 35.59 -23.39 116.67
N SER A 99 34.33 -23.56 116.26
CA SER A 99 33.22 -22.79 116.82
C SER A 99 32.60 -23.42 118.08
N LYS A 100 33.05 -24.63 118.44
CA LYS A 100 32.55 -25.46 119.55
C LYS A 100 31.03 -25.69 119.49
N LYS A 101 30.45 -25.71 118.29
CA LYS A 101 29.00 -25.84 118.03
C LYS A 101 28.72 -26.90 116.96
N CYS A 102 27.50 -27.41 116.95
CA CYS A 102 27.01 -28.26 115.86
C CYS A 102 26.57 -27.37 114.69
N GLU A 103 27.13 -27.58 113.50
CA GLU A 103 26.87 -26.79 112.30
C GLU A 103 26.54 -27.69 111.10
N CYS A 104 25.86 -27.14 110.11
CA CYS A 104 25.59 -27.84 108.86
C CYS A 104 26.86 -27.95 107.98
N PRO A 105 27.00 -28.99 107.15
CA PRO A 105 28.11 -29.12 106.21
C PRO A 105 28.29 -27.89 105.30
N SER A 106 29.53 -27.63 104.86
CA SER A 106 29.86 -26.51 103.96
C SER A 106 28.95 -26.46 102.73
N GLY A 107 28.44 -25.27 102.40
CA GLY A 107 27.47 -25.07 101.31
C GLY A 107 26.00 -25.25 101.72
N THR A 108 25.72 -25.63 102.97
CA THR A 108 24.36 -25.73 103.52
C THR A 108 24.13 -24.81 104.72
N GLU A 109 22.87 -24.56 105.07
CA GLU A 109 22.46 -23.78 106.23
C GLU A 109 21.33 -24.48 106.99
N TRP A 110 21.27 -24.28 108.31
CA TRP A 110 20.23 -24.86 109.15
C TRP A 110 18.94 -24.04 109.07
N LYS A 111 17.93 -24.55 108.36
CA LYS A 111 16.59 -23.96 108.27
C LYS A 111 15.53 -25.07 108.20
N TYR A 112 14.36 -24.81 108.77
CA TYR A 112 13.23 -25.76 108.77
C TYR A 112 13.55 -27.16 109.35
N GLY A 113 14.42 -27.23 110.35
CA GLY A 113 14.78 -28.50 111.02
C GLY A 113 15.69 -29.43 110.22
N LYS A 114 16.23 -28.99 109.07
CA LYS A 114 17.21 -29.73 108.25
C LYS A 114 18.33 -28.80 107.73
N CYS A 115 19.44 -29.38 107.28
CA CYS A 115 20.46 -28.65 106.53
C CYS A 115 20.02 -28.53 105.07
N ILE A 116 19.77 -27.30 104.58
CA ILE A 116 19.38 -27.03 103.19
C ILE A 116 20.51 -26.34 102.42
N PRO A 117 20.64 -26.54 101.09
CA PRO A 117 21.65 -25.84 100.29
C PRO A 117 21.50 -24.31 100.37
N LYS A 118 22.63 -23.59 100.51
CA LYS A 118 22.65 -22.13 100.36
C LYS A 118 22.43 -21.78 98.90
N CYS A 119 21.37 -21.02 98.61
CA CYS A 119 21.01 -20.72 97.22
C CYS A 119 21.92 -19.63 96.59
N PRO A 120 22.44 -19.87 95.38
CA PRO A 120 23.18 -18.88 94.59
C PRO A 120 22.37 -17.61 94.29
N TYR A 121 23.08 -16.49 94.08
CA TYR A 121 22.57 -15.15 93.76
C TYR A 121 21.13 -15.07 93.20
N GLY A 122 20.21 -14.60 94.03
CA GLY A 122 18.82 -14.30 93.65
C GLY A 122 17.88 -15.51 93.56
N GLN A 123 18.36 -16.73 93.79
CA GLN A 123 17.51 -17.91 93.93
C GLN A 123 16.98 -18.04 95.36
N SER A 124 15.78 -18.61 95.50
CA SER A 124 15.20 -19.01 96.79
C SER A 124 15.04 -20.52 96.85
N TYR A 125 15.22 -21.09 98.03
CA TYR A 125 15.02 -22.52 98.24
C TYR A 125 13.51 -22.82 98.19
N ASP A 126 13.11 -23.65 97.24
CA ASP A 126 11.74 -24.14 97.11
C ASP A 126 11.59 -25.43 97.92
N LYS A 127 10.76 -25.38 98.96
CA LYS A 127 10.51 -26.52 99.86
C LYS A 127 9.81 -27.69 99.17
N ASP A 128 9.00 -27.41 98.15
CA ASP A 128 8.17 -28.41 97.47
C ASP A 128 8.99 -29.13 96.38
N GLN A 129 9.98 -28.44 95.80
CA GLN A 129 10.90 -29.01 94.80
C GLN A 129 12.27 -29.43 95.36
N ASP A 130 12.49 -29.25 96.66
CA ASP A 130 13.74 -29.54 97.39
C ASP A 130 15.02 -28.97 96.72
N LYS A 131 14.90 -27.81 96.04
CA LYS A 131 16.00 -27.20 95.26
C LYS A 131 15.92 -25.68 95.23
N CYS A 132 17.04 -25.05 94.90
CA CYS A 132 17.07 -23.61 94.64
C CYS A 132 16.41 -23.29 93.29
N VAL A 133 15.41 -22.42 93.31
CA VAL A 133 14.70 -21.97 92.11
C VAL A 133 14.75 -20.45 92.00
N CYS A 134 14.63 -19.96 90.77
CA CYS A 134 14.45 -18.54 90.54
C CYS A 134 13.01 -18.12 90.86
N PRO A 135 12.77 -16.85 91.28
CA PRO A 135 11.43 -16.31 91.50
C PRO A 135 10.51 -16.51 90.29
N LYS A 136 9.19 -16.61 90.55
CA LYS A 136 8.19 -16.75 89.47
C LYS A 136 8.36 -15.63 88.43
N GLY A 137 8.34 -16.02 87.15
CA GLY A 137 8.57 -15.11 86.02
C GLY A 137 10.03 -14.93 85.61
N THR A 138 10.98 -15.57 86.31
CA THR A 138 12.41 -15.52 85.97
C THR A 138 12.97 -16.92 85.68
N GLU A 139 14.12 -16.98 85.02
CA GLU A 139 14.88 -18.20 84.73
C GLU A 139 16.36 -18.01 85.06
N TYR A 140 17.04 -19.09 85.46
CA TYR A 140 18.45 -19.04 85.79
C TYR A 140 19.29 -19.15 84.50
N LYS A 141 19.87 -18.03 84.05
CA LYS A 141 20.78 -17.97 82.90
C LYS A 141 21.88 -16.95 83.17
N TYR A 142 23.08 -17.21 82.66
CA TYR A 142 24.25 -16.32 82.85
C TYR A 142 24.61 -16.04 84.32
N GLY A 143 24.46 -17.04 85.19
CA GLY A 143 24.87 -16.96 86.61
C GLY A 143 23.92 -16.18 87.54
N LYS A 144 22.76 -15.70 87.04
CA LYS A 144 21.74 -14.98 87.81
C LYS A 144 20.32 -15.33 87.34
N CYS A 145 19.32 -15.00 88.15
CA CYS A 145 17.93 -15.07 87.71
C CYS A 145 17.61 -13.87 86.80
N ILE A 146 17.25 -14.12 85.54
CA ILE A 146 16.83 -13.10 84.56
C ILE A 146 15.34 -13.26 84.24
N PRO A 147 14.61 -12.19 83.88
CA PRO A 147 13.23 -12.28 83.44
C PRO A 147 13.06 -13.23 82.25
N LYS A 148 12.05 -14.11 82.30
CA LYS A 148 11.63 -14.89 81.12
C LYS A 148 10.99 -13.94 80.13
N CYS A 149 11.57 -13.80 78.94
CA CYS A 149 11.07 -12.86 77.93
C CYS A 149 9.83 -13.42 77.22
N PRO A 150 8.67 -12.75 77.33
CA PRO A 150 7.43 -13.22 76.72
C PRO A 150 7.34 -12.82 75.24
N TYR A 151 6.53 -13.55 74.48
CA TYR A 151 6.07 -13.18 73.13
C TYR A 151 7.17 -12.75 72.13
N GLY A 152 8.24 -13.55 72.03
CA GLY A 152 9.29 -13.38 71.01
C GLY A 152 10.34 -12.31 71.32
N GLN A 153 10.31 -11.72 72.52
CA GLN A 153 11.38 -10.86 73.01
C GLN A 153 12.64 -11.66 73.36
N SER A 154 13.80 -11.04 73.24
CA SER A 154 15.09 -11.57 73.69
C SER A 154 15.64 -10.73 74.85
N TYR A 155 16.29 -11.38 75.82
CA TYR A 155 16.94 -10.67 76.91
C TYR A 155 18.20 -9.95 76.41
N ASP A 156 18.18 -8.62 76.50
CA ASP A 156 19.33 -7.78 76.20
C ASP A 156 20.20 -7.64 77.46
N LYS A 157 21.46 -8.08 77.36
CA LYS A 157 22.38 -8.09 78.50
C LYS A 157 22.84 -6.68 78.88
N ASP A 158 22.95 -5.77 77.91
CA ASP A 158 23.42 -4.40 78.11
C ASP A 158 22.33 -3.54 78.73
N GLN A 159 21.08 -3.74 78.32
CA GLN A 159 19.92 -3.01 78.85
C GLN A 159 19.27 -3.67 80.07
N GLY A 160 19.66 -4.91 80.40
CA GLY A 160 19.13 -5.67 81.53
C GLY A 160 17.63 -6.00 81.44
N LYS A 161 17.03 -5.92 80.24
CA LYS A 161 15.58 -6.08 80.01
C LYS A 161 15.29 -6.88 78.74
N CYS A 162 14.05 -7.36 78.63
CA CYS A 162 13.59 -8.00 77.41
C CYS A 162 13.30 -6.94 76.34
N VAL A 163 13.89 -7.14 75.15
CA VAL A 163 13.73 -6.24 73.99
C VAL A 163 13.31 -7.04 72.77
N CYS A 164 12.71 -6.36 71.80
CA CYS A 164 12.41 -6.98 70.53
C CYS A 164 13.67 -7.14 69.66
N PRO A 165 13.79 -8.22 68.87
CA PRO A 165 14.89 -8.43 67.95
C PRO A 165 15.12 -7.25 67.00
N LYS A 166 16.35 -7.09 66.48
CA LYS A 166 16.67 -6.05 65.50
C LYS A 166 15.72 -6.11 64.29
N GLY A 167 15.20 -4.95 63.88
CA GLY A 167 14.20 -4.83 62.81
C GLY A 167 12.75 -4.98 63.26
N THR A 168 12.50 -5.22 64.55
CA THR A 168 11.15 -5.32 65.12
C THR A 168 10.91 -4.28 66.23
N GLU A 169 9.66 -4.02 66.56
CA GLU A 169 9.23 -3.13 67.64
C GLU A 169 8.12 -3.76 68.48
N TRP A 170 8.01 -3.34 69.74
CA TRP A 170 6.98 -3.84 70.66
C TRP A 170 5.68 -3.06 70.47
N LYS A 171 4.69 -3.69 69.82
CA LYS A 171 3.33 -3.15 69.66
C LYS A 171 2.31 -4.27 69.70
N TYR A 172 1.11 -3.98 70.20
CA TYR A 172 0.00 -4.96 70.28
C TYR A 172 0.35 -6.26 71.05
N GLY A 173 1.18 -6.16 72.10
CA GLY A 173 1.52 -7.29 72.97
C GLY A 173 2.51 -8.32 72.39
N LYS A 174 3.12 -8.04 71.24
CA LYS A 174 4.16 -8.88 70.61
C LYS A 174 5.21 -8.05 69.88
N CYS A 175 6.34 -8.65 69.51
CA CYS A 175 7.29 -8.03 68.60
C CYS A 175 6.77 -8.12 67.16
N ILE A 176 6.56 -6.96 66.51
CA ILE A 176 6.15 -6.87 65.10
C ILE A 176 7.27 -6.24 64.26
N PRO A 177 7.38 -6.56 62.96
CA PRO A 177 8.34 -5.88 62.07
C PRO A 177 8.13 -4.36 62.07
N LYS A 178 9.23 -3.60 62.11
CA LYS A 178 9.17 -2.16 61.87
C LYS A 178 8.85 -1.94 60.40
N CYS A 179 7.75 -1.25 60.11
CA CYS A 179 7.35 -0.99 58.73
C CYS A 179 8.22 0.10 58.10
N PRO A 180 8.68 -0.10 56.85
CA PRO A 180 9.28 0.94 56.03
C PRO A 180 8.40 2.20 55.96
N GLU A 181 9.02 3.33 55.68
CA GLU A 181 8.33 4.62 55.63
C GLU A 181 7.11 4.59 54.67
N GLY A 182 5.94 4.98 55.19
CA GLY A 182 4.69 4.99 54.46
C GLY A 182 3.86 3.69 54.49
N GLN A 183 4.38 2.60 55.07
CA GLN A 183 3.59 1.38 55.32
C GLN A 183 3.02 1.34 56.74
N SER A 184 1.88 0.66 56.91
CA SER A 184 1.28 0.35 58.20
C SER A 184 1.22 -1.16 58.42
N TYR A 185 1.45 -1.58 59.67
CA TYR A 185 1.36 -3.00 60.03
C TYR A 185 -0.11 -3.43 60.07
N ASN A 186 -0.50 -4.34 59.20
CA ASN A 186 -1.84 -4.92 59.20
C ASN A 186 -1.87 -6.12 60.16
N GLN A 187 -2.69 -6.02 61.21
CA GLN A 187 -2.82 -7.06 62.24
C GLN A 187 -3.40 -8.38 61.71
N HIS A 188 -4.24 -8.33 60.67
CA HIS A 188 -4.91 -9.50 60.09
C HIS A 188 -3.97 -10.29 59.18
N SER A 189 -3.25 -9.61 58.29
CA SER A 189 -2.31 -10.25 57.36
C SER A 189 -0.93 -10.51 57.97
N GLY A 190 -0.61 -9.87 59.10
CA GLY A 190 0.68 -9.99 59.77
C GLY A 190 1.84 -9.34 59.01
N LYS A 191 1.55 -8.44 58.06
CA LYS A 191 2.53 -7.82 57.16
C LYS A 191 2.40 -6.30 57.16
N CYS A 192 3.49 -5.64 56.79
CA CYS A 192 3.47 -4.20 56.50
C CYS A 192 2.86 -3.99 55.12
N GLU A 193 1.80 -3.19 55.05
CA GLU A 193 1.03 -2.93 53.85
C GLU A 193 0.96 -1.42 53.60
N CYS A 194 0.82 -1.08 52.32
CA CYS A 194 0.56 0.31 51.95
C CYS A 194 -0.88 0.70 52.31
N PRO A 195 -1.14 1.97 52.68
CA PRO A 195 -2.50 2.44 52.96
C PRO A 195 -3.42 2.25 51.76
N ALA A 196 -4.72 2.14 52.01
CA ALA A 196 -5.73 1.87 50.99
C ALA A 196 -5.64 2.86 49.81
N GLY A 197 -5.64 2.33 48.59
CA GLY A 197 -5.47 3.11 47.36
C GLY A 197 -4.01 3.48 47.05
N THR A 198 -3.04 2.77 47.64
CA THR A 198 -1.62 2.90 47.30
C THR A 198 -0.95 1.52 47.23
N SER A 199 0.03 1.37 46.34
CA SER A 199 0.81 0.14 46.15
C SER A 199 2.30 0.35 46.39
N TRP A 200 3.00 -0.68 46.86
CA TRP A 200 4.44 -0.65 47.06
C TRP A 200 5.18 -0.69 45.72
N LYS A 201 5.78 0.44 45.30
CA LYS A 201 6.52 0.59 44.04
C LYS A 201 7.72 1.49 44.26
N TYR A 202 8.89 1.13 43.70
CA TYR A 202 10.11 1.93 43.79
C TYR A 202 10.54 2.28 45.24
N GLY A 203 10.37 1.34 46.18
CA GLY A 203 10.79 1.51 47.57
C GLY A 203 9.90 2.41 48.43
N LYS A 204 8.70 2.79 47.95
CA LYS A 204 7.71 3.59 48.70
C LYS A 204 6.28 3.22 48.32
N CYS A 205 5.30 3.66 49.12
CA CYS A 205 3.89 3.57 48.75
C CYS A 205 3.54 4.66 47.73
N VAL A 206 3.03 4.27 46.56
CA VAL A 206 2.63 5.16 45.48
C VAL A 206 1.12 5.03 45.28
N LYS A 207 0.43 6.16 45.10
CA LYS A 207 -1.01 6.18 44.86
C LYS A 207 -1.39 5.32 43.65
N ASP A 208 -2.36 4.45 43.85
CA ASP A 208 -2.90 3.63 42.79
C ASP A 208 -3.66 4.52 41.81
N CYS A 209 -3.35 4.33 40.53
CA CYS A 209 -4.02 5.07 39.48
C CYS A 209 -5.38 4.43 39.17
N PRO A 210 -6.41 5.25 38.88
CA PRO A 210 -7.67 4.79 38.32
C PRO A 210 -7.46 3.81 37.16
N LYS A 211 -8.42 2.89 36.98
CA LYS A 211 -8.35 1.81 35.97
C LYS A 211 -8.00 2.37 34.58
N GLY A 212 -6.87 1.93 34.04
CA GLY A 212 -6.38 2.34 32.71
C GLY A 212 -5.34 3.47 32.71
N GLN A 213 -5.02 4.07 33.84
CA GLN A 213 -3.93 5.06 33.97
C GLN A 213 -2.64 4.40 34.51
N SER A 214 -1.49 4.96 34.12
CA SER A 214 -0.17 4.61 34.66
C SER A 214 0.39 5.78 35.47
N TYR A 215 1.13 5.48 36.53
CA TYR A 215 1.78 6.51 37.33
C TYR A 215 3.06 6.97 36.64
N ASP A 216 3.12 8.24 36.24
CA ASP A 216 4.32 8.86 35.68
C ASP A 216 5.21 9.39 36.81
N TRP A 217 6.45 8.90 36.85
CA TRP A 217 7.40 9.23 37.92
C TRP A 217 8.00 10.63 37.81
N LYS A 218 8.04 11.21 36.60
CA LYS A 218 8.56 12.57 36.35
C LYS A 218 7.53 13.61 36.76
N THR A 219 6.28 13.42 36.36
CA THR A 219 5.19 14.37 36.65
C THR A 219 4.53 14.11 38.00
N LYS A 220 4.79 12.96 38.64
CA LYS A 220 4.18 12.51 39.90
C LYS A 220 2.65 12.40 39.81
N GLN A 221 2.11 12.18 38.62
CA GLN A 221 0.68 12.13 38.34
C GLN A 221 0.29 10.83 37.62
N CYS A 222 -0.98 10.44 37.75
CA CYS A 222 -1.55 9.37 36.96
C CYS A 222 -1.86 9.90 35.56
N VAL A 223 -1.17 9.35 34.56
CA VAL A 223 -1.34 9.72 33.15
C VAL A 223 -2.00 8.58 32.40
N CYS A 224 -2.66 8.92 31.30
CA CYS A 224 -3.14 7.92 30.38
C CYS A 224 -1.99 7.39 29.51
N PRO A 225 -2.06 6.15 29.02
CA PRO A 225 -1.11 5.59 28.07
C PRO A 225 -0.92 6.50 26.85
N GLU A 226 0.24 6.41 26.21
CA GLU A 226 0.58 7.23 25.04
C GLU A 226 -0.49 7.12 23.93
N GLY A 227 -0.91 8.26 23.38
CA GLY A 227 -2.00 8.33 22.39
C GLY A 227 -3.40 8.19 22.99
N THR A 228 -3.57 8.36 24.30
CA THR A 228 -4.87 8.37 24.96
C THR A 228 -4.98 9.52 25.97
N SER A 229 -6.17 10.10 26.12
CA SER A 229 -6.46 11.22 27.02
C SER A 229 -7.52 10.85 28.07
N TRP A 230 -7.41 11.42 29.27
CA TRP A 230 -8.40 11.23 30.33
C TRP A 230 -9.68 12.02 30.03
N LYS A 231 -10.75 11.31 29.65
CA LYS A 231 -12.04 11.90 29.28
C LYS A 231 -13.17 11.00 29.78
N TYR A 232 -14.24 11.58 30.32
CA TYR A 232 -15.42 10.86 30.81
C TYR A 232 -15.11 9.71 31.80
N GLY A 233 -14.12 9.91 32.69
CA GLY A 233 -13.77 8.93 33.73
C GLY A 233 -12.97 7.70 33.26
N LYS A 234 -12.50 7.67 32.01
CA LYS A 234 -11.62 6.62 31.46
C LYS A 234 -10.53 7.22 30.55
N CYS A 235 -9.48 6.45 30.28
CA CYS A 235 -8.53 6.80 29.21
C CYS A 235 -9.13 6.45 27.86
N ILE A 236 -9.24 7.45 26.99
CA ILE A 236 -9.85 7.33 25.66
C ILE A 236 -8.78 7.58 24.61
N LYS A 237 -8.70 6.70 23.61
CA LYS A 237 -7.77 6.88 22.50
C LYS A 237 -8.00 8.21 21.81
N ASP A 238 -6.94 9.00 21.67
CA ASP A 238 -7.02 10.29 21.01
C ASP A 238 -7.37 10.09 19.55
N CYS A 239 -8.38 10.84 19.12
CA CYS A 239 -8.84 10.78 17.74
C CYS A 239 -7.83 11.52 16.85
N PRO A 240 -7.49 10.94 15.68
CA PRO A 240 -6.73 11.63 14.64
C PRO A 240 -7.29 13.02 14.32
N LYS A 241 -6.42 13.93 13.84
CA LYS A 241 -6.82 15.30 13.45
C LYS A 241 -8.06 15.29 12.56
N GLY A 242 -9.07 16.09 12.91
CA GLY A 242 -10.33 16.21 12.16
C GLY A 242 -11.45 15.27 12.62
N GLN A 243 -11.21 14.47 13.65
CA GLN A 243 -12.23 13.62 14.30
C GLN A 243 -12.54 14.08 15.72
N TYR A 244 -13.76 13.79 16.17
CA TYR A 244 -14.19 13.89 17.56
C TYR A 244 -14.57 12.51 18.09
N TYR A 245 -14.47 12.33 19.41
CA TYR A 245 -14.87 11.08 20.04
C TYR A 245 -16.39 11.05 20.25
N ASN A 246 -17.09 10.09 19.65
CA ASN A 246 -18.51 9.87 19.91
C ASN A 246 -18.69 8.92 21.09
N GLN A 247 -19.12 9.47 22.24
CA GLN A 247 -19.35 8.71 23.47
C GLN A 247 -20.40 7.60 23.34
N HIS A 248 -21.43 7.77 22.51
CA HIS A 248 -22.53 6.80 22.38
C HIS A 248 -22.14 5.57 21.57
N LYS A 249 -21.15 5.72 20.69
CA LYS A 249 -20.67 4.66 19.78
C LYS A 249 -19.27 4.16 20.13
N ASP A 250 -18.68 4.70 21.19
CA ASP A 250 -17.32 4.40 21.68
C ASP A 250 -16.24 4.44 20.58
N LYS A 251 -16.37 5.38 19.63
CA LYS A 251 -15.48 5.48 18.46
C LYS A 251 -15.26 6.93 18.02
N CYS A 252 -14.14 7.16 17.34
CA CYS A 252 -13.88 8.44 16.70
C CYS A 252 -14.71 8.60 15.43
N GLU A 253 -15.37 9.74 15.28
CA GLU A 253 -16.16 10.12 14.10
C GLU A 253 -15.64 11.42 13.50
N CYS A 254 -15.81 11.56 12.19
CA CYS A 254 -15.45 12.80 11.50
C CYS A 254 -16.36 13.95 11.93
N ASN A 255 -15.82 15.16 11.96
CA ASN A 255 -16.57 16.37 12.28
C ASN A 255 -17.81 16.55 11.37
N LYS A 256 -18.83 17.26 11.87
CA LYS A 256 -20.07 17.52 11.12
C LYS A 256 -19.75 18.15 9.76
N GLY A 257 -20.28 17.58 8.68
CA GLY A 257 -19.98 17.97 7.30
C GLY A 257 -18.78 17.25 6.66
N THR A 258 -18.16 16.30 7.37
CA THR A 258 -17.08 15.45 6.85
C THR A 258 -17.39 13.97 7.07
N GLU A 259 -16.84 13.10 6.21
CA GLU A 259 -17.00 11.65 6.25
C GLU A 259 -15.64 10.94 6.16
N TRP A 260 -15.55 9.72 6.66
CA TRP A 260 -14.30 8.95 6.64
C TRP A 260 -14.10 8.26 5.28
N LYS A 261 -13.16 8.75 4.47
CA LYS A 261 -12.77 8.16 3.18
C LYS A 261 -11.26 8.25 2.98
N TYR A 262 -10.67 7.23 2.36
CA TYR A 262 -9.24 7.19 2.03
C TYR A 262 -8.29 7.39 3.24
N GLY A 263 -8.69 6.91 4.43
CA GLY A 263 -7.86 7.00 5.64
C GLY A 263 -7.84 8.38 6.33
N GLN A 264 -8.71 9.30 5.91
CA GLN A 264 -8.86 10.63 6.52
C GLN A 264 -10.31 11.11 6.50
N CYS A 265 -10.62 12.16 7.27
CA CYS A 265 -11.92 12.84 7.17
C CYS A 265 -11.91 13.80 5.99
N VAL A 266 -12.80 13.56 5.03
CA VAL A 266 -12.97 14.39 3.84
C VAL A 266 -14.32 15.12 3.88
N PRO A 267 -14.48 16.29 3.26
CA PRO A 267 -15.77 16.96 3.16
C PRO A 267 -16.83 16.05 2.53
N VAL A 268 -18.04 16.04 3.09
CA VAL A 268 -19.20 15.40 2.45
C VAL A 268 -19.54 16.23 1.22
N CYS A 269 -19.47 15.62 0.05
CA CYS A 269 -19.70 16.35 -1.20
C CYS A 269 -21.19 16.71 -1.40
N PRO A 270 -21.48 17.91 -1.94
CA PRO A 270 -22.82 18.27 -2.38
C PRO A 270 -23.42 17.22 -3.31
N LYS A 271 -24.75 17.13 -3.33
CA LYS A 271 -25.48 16.10 -4.08
C LYS A 271 -25.04 16.10 -5.56
N GLY A 272 -24.50 14.97 -6.01
CA GLY A 272 -24.03 14.76 -7.39
C GLY A 272 -22.52 15.01 -7.63
N GLN A 273 -21.78 15.48 -6.63
CA GLN A 273 -20.31 15.57 -6.68
C GLN A 273 -19.64 14.39 -5.97
N GLU A 274 -18.42 14.06 -6.40
CA GLU A 274 -17.56 13.04 -5.83
C GLU A 274 -16.26 13.66 -5.32
N TYR A 275 -15.76 13.17 -4.17
CA TYR A 275 -14.49 13.64 -3.62
C TYR A 275 -13.33 13.08 -4.44
N ASN A 276 -12.57 13.95 -5.09
CA ASN A 276 -11.38 13.59 -5.83
C ASN A 276 -10.16 13.51 -4.90
N LYS A 277 -9.58 12.31 -4.78
CA LYS A 277 -8.43 12.03 -3.91
C LYS A 277 -7.14 12.79 -4.29
N TRP A 278 -7.01 13.23 -5.54
CA TRP A 278 -5.81 13.89 -6.06
C TRP A 278 -5.87 15.41 -5.91
N SER A 279 -7.04 16.00 -6.12
CA SER A 279 -7.24 17.45 -5.98
C SER A 279 -7.71 17.86 -4.58
N HIS A 280 -8.08 16.90 -3.74
CA HIS A 280 -8.66 17.09 -2.41
C HIS A 280 -9.96 17.93 -2.41
N LYS A 281 -10.70 17.94 -3.53
CA LYS A 281 -11.92 18.73 -3.72
C LYS A 281 -13.09 17.85 -4.17
N CYS A 282 -14.31 18.31 -3.89
CA CYS A 282 -15.52 17.73 -4.47
C CYS A 282 -15.65 18.21 -5.91
N GLU A 283 -15.69 17.27 -6.83
CA GLU A 283 -15.72 17.49 -8.27
C GLU A 283 -16.90 16.73 -8.89
N CYS A 284 -17.34 17.17 -10.05
CA CYS A 284 -18.34 16.42 -10.79
C CYS A 284 -17.74 15.12 -11.35
N PRO A 285 -18.51 14.01 -11.38
CA PRO A 285 -18.09 12.75 -11.99
C PRO A 285 -17.53 12.94 -13.41
N LYS A 286 -16.66 12.03 -13.85
CA LYS A 286 -16.07 12.10 -15.20
C LYS A 286 -17.15 12.19 -16.27
N GLY A 287 -17.01 13.19 -17.16
CA GLY A 287 -17.99 13.48 -18.21
C GLY A 287 -19.21 14.27 -17.72
N THR A 288 -19.10 14.97 -16.59
CA THR A 288 -20.08 15.93 -16.11
C THR A 288 -19.38 17.22 -15.65
N SER A 289 -20.01 18.38 -15.84
CA SER A 289 -19.52 19.70 -15.43
C SER A 289 -20.48 20.38 -14.45
N TRP A 290 -19.92 21.16 -13.51
CA TRP A 290 -20.70 21.91 -12.53
C TRP A 290 -21.35 23.13 -13.20
N LYS A 291 -22.67 23.08 -13.38
CA LYS A 291 -23.46 24.14 -14.03
C LYS A 291 -24.80 24.27 -13.33
N TYR A 292 -25.26 25.50 -13.09
CA TYR A 292 -26.55 25.80 -12.46
C TYR A 292 -26.76 25.09 -11.10
N GLY A 293 -25.70 24.93 -10.29
CA GLY A 293 -25.78 24.29 -8.98
C GLY A 293 -25.95 22.76 -8.99
N LYS A 294 -25.84 22.11 -10.15
CA LYS A 294 -25.85 20.64 -10.30
C LYS A 294 -24.71 20.15 -11.21
N CYS A 295 -24.31 18.89 -11.08
CA CYS A 295 -23.44 18.26 -12.06
C CYS A 295 -24.27 17.86 -13.28
N ILE A 296 -23.94 18.42 -14.44
CA ILE A 296 -24.63 18.19 -15.70
C ILE A 296 -23.74 17.36 -16.61
N LYS A 297 -24.28 16.32 -17.23
CA LYS A 297 -23.54 15.49 -18.19
C LYS A 297 -23.00 16.34 -19.32
N ASP A 298 -21.69 16.28 -19.54
CA ASP A 298 -21.05 16.95 -20.64
C ASP A 298 -21.58 16.37 -21.94
N CYS A 299 -22.05 17.26 -22.81
CA CYS A 299 -22.57 16.83 -24.08
C CYS A 299 -21.44 16.33 -24.98
N PRO A 300 -21.66 15.23 -25.73
CA PRO A 300 -20.76 14.79 -26.79
C PRO A 300 -20.32 15.97 -27.68
N LYS A 301 -19.09 15.94 -28.17
CA LYS A 301 -18.53 17.01 -29.01
C LYS A 301 -19.51 17.45 -30.10
N GLY A 302 -19.87 18.74 -30.09
CA GLY A 302 -20.78 19.35 -31.06
C GLY A 302 -22.25 19.42 -30.65
N GLN A 303 -22.65 18.81 -29.53
CA GLN A 303 -23.98 18.98 -28.94
C GLN A 303 -23.99 20.09 -27.87
N THR A 304 -25.13 20.72 -27.69
CA THR A 304 -25.42 21.72 -26.66
C THR A 304 -26.45 21.19 -25.68
N TYR A 305 -26.21 21.39 -24.39
CA TYR A 305 -27.16 21.01 -23.35
C TYR A 305 -28.39 21.92 -23.42
N ASN A 306 -29.58 21.35 -23.56
CA ASN A 306 -30.83 22.08 -23.49
C ASN A 306 -31.40 22.00 -22.05
N PRO A 307 -31.44 23.12 -21.30
CA PRO A 307 -31.93 23.11 -19.92
C PRO A 307 -33.42 22.78 -19.78
N HIS A 308 -34.23 22.91 -20.83
CA HIS A 308 -35.67 22.66 -20.78
C HIS A 308 -36.00 21.16 -20.94
N SER A 309 -35.24 20.45 -21.77
CA SER A 309 -35.40 19.01 -22.00
C SER A 309 -34.47 18.14 -21.15
N ASP A 310 -33.54 18.75 -20.39
CA ASP A 310 -32.46 18.08 -19.63
C ASP A 310 -31.66 17.07 -20.50
N MET A 311 -31.60 17.33 -21.83
CA MET A 311 -30.92 16.49 -22.82
C MET A 311 -29.92 17.29 -23.65
N CYS A 312 -28.92 16.58 -24.20
CA CYS A 312 -27.98 17.13 -25.16
C CYS A 312 -28.58 17.09 -26.57
N GLU A 313 -28.70 18.26 -27.18
CA GLU A 313 -29.30 18.43 -28.49
C GLU A 313 -28.28 19.01 -29.48
N CYS A 314 -28.45 18.69 -30.75
CA CYS A 314 -27.65 19.31 -31.79
C CYS A 314 -28.06 20.79 -31.97
N PRO A 315 -27.11 21.69 -32.29
CA PRO A 315 -27.40 23.09 -32.59
C PRO A 315 -28.52 23.28 -33.61
N LYS A 316 -29.25 24.40 -33.56
CA LYS A 316 -30.30 24.72 -34.54
C LYS A 316 -29.77 24.58 -35.97
N GLY A 317 -30.53 23.87 -36.81
CA GLY A 317 -30.14 23.55 -38.19
C GLY A 317 -29.30 22.28 -38.37
N THR A 318 -29.00 21.55 -37.29
CA THR A 318 -28.25 20.28 -37.33
C THR A 318 -29.04 19.13 -36.71
N GLU A 319 -28.68 17.89 -37.03
CA GLU A 319 -29.28 16.65 -36.50
C GLU A 319 -28.20 15.64 -36.10
N TRP A 320 -28.51 14.76 -35.15
CA TRP A 320 -27.58 13.73 -34.69
C TRP A 320 -27.65 12.50 -35.60
N LYS A 321 -26.63 12.31 -36.44
CA LYS A 321 -26.46 11.13 -37.31
C LYS A 321 -24.98 10.79 -37.42
N TYR A 322 -24.65 9.51 -37.57
CA TYR A 322 -23.26 9.04 -37.72
C TYR A 322 -22.33 9.43 -36.55
N GLY A 323 -22.87 9.50 -35.33
CA GLY A 323 -22.10 9.78 -34.12
C GLY A 323 -21.66 11.24 -33.92
N LYS A 324 -22.19 12.19 -34.71
CA LYS A 324 -21.92 13.63 -34.59
C LYS A 324 -23.11 14.46 -35.07
N CYS A 325 -23.13 15.76 -34.75
CA CYS A 325 -24.12 16.67 -35.30
C CYS A 325 -23.77 17.01 -36.75
N ILE A 326 -24.70 16.73 -37.67
CA ILE A 326 -24.56 17.00 -39.10
C ILE A 326 -25.58 18.06 -39.53
N PRO A 327 -25.31 18.90 -40.55
CA PRO A 327 -26.31 19.82 -41.08
C PRO A 327 -27.58 19.10 -41.54
N LYS A 328 -28.76 19.61 -41.17
CA LYS A 328 -30.02 19.14 -41.74
C LYS A 328 -30.10 19.62 -43.19
N CYS A 329 -30.02 18.70 -44.14
CA CYS A 329 -30.12 19.04 -45.56
C CYS A 329 -31.57 19.38 -45.92
N SER A 330 -31.78 20.56 -46.48
CA SER A 330 -33.06 21.07 -46.93
C SER A 330 -33.05 21.27 -48.45
N ASN A 331 -34.22 21.59 -49.02
CA ASN A 331 -34.38 22.00 -50.42
C ASN A 331 -33.82 21.01 -51.46
N GLY A 332 -34.00 19.71 -51.19
CA GLY A 332 -33.65 18.61 -52.11
C GLY A 332 -32.20 18.18 -52.07
N GLN A 333 -31.39 18.71 -51.15
CA GLN A 333 -30.03 18.24 -50.89
C GLN A 333 -30.02 16.94 -50.06
N TYR A 334 -28.98 16.14 -50.22
CA TYR A 334 -28.71 15.00 -49.34
C TYR A 334 -27.34 15.14 -48.70
N PHE A 335 -27.15 14.48 -47.56
CA PHE A 335 -25.88 14.52 -46.84
C PHE A 335 -24.89 13.53 -47.45
N ASP A 336 -23.81 14.04 -48.04
CA ASP A 336 -22.72 13.25 -48.59
C ASP A 336 -21.69 12.96 -47.50
N LYS A 337 -21.45 11.68 -47.22
CA LYS A 337 -20.56 11.22 -46.15
C LYS A 337 -19.08 11.40 -46.48
N ASP A 338 -18.72 11.37 -47.76
CA ASP A 338 -17.34 11.47 -48.22
C ASP A 338 -16.88 12.93 -48.19
N GLN A 339 -17.78 13.85 -48.54
CA GLN A 339 -17.54 15.29 -48.53
C GLN A 339 -17.96 15.98 -47.21
N TRP A 340 -18.63 15.26 -46.31
CA TRP A 340 -19.11 15.76 -45.02
C TRP A 340 -20.01 17.01 -45.10
N LYS A 341 -20.80 17.16 -46.18
CA LYS A 341 -21.66 18.33 -46.44
C LYS A 341 -22.95 17.95 -47.18
N CYS A 342 -23.94 18.84 -47.15
CA CYS A 342 -25.13 18.71 -47.99
C CYS A 342 -24.77 19.02 -49.45
N VAL A 343 -25.11 18.11 -50.36
CA VAL A 343 -24.88 18.25 -51.80
C VAL A 343 -26.15 17.97 -52.58
N CYS A 344 -26.23 18.45 -53.81
CA CYS A 344 -27.33 18.12 -54.71
C CYS A 344 -27.17 16.71 -55.30
N PRO A 345 -28.28 16.02 -55.62
CA PRO A 345 -28.25 14.77 -56.38
C PRO A 345 -27.43 14.89 -57.66
N LYS A 346 -26.80 13.79 -58.07
CA LYS A 346 -25.93 13.75 -59.26
C LYS A 346 -26.65 14.33 -60.47
N GLY A 347 -26.04 15.32 -61.12
CA GLY A 347 -26.58 16.01 -62.30
C GLY A 347 -27.45 17.23 -61.99
N LYS A 348 -27.74 17.56 -60.72
CA LYS A 348 -28.39 18.80 -60.31
C LYS A 348 -27.38 19.79 -59.72
N ILE A 349 -27.67 21.08 -59.87
CA ILE A 349 -26.88 22.19 -59.31
C ILE A 349 -27.69 22.93 -58.23
N PHE A 350 -27.01 23.54 -57.26
CA PHE A 350 -27.67 24.32 -56.21
C PHE A 350 -27.79 25.78 -56.66
N GLU A 351 -29.02 26.22 -56.95
CA GLU A 351 -29.29 27.56 -57.47
C GLU A 351 -30.51 28.15 -56.74
N TYR A 352 -30.42 29.42 -56.31
CA TYR A 352 -31.47 30.11 -55.54
C TYR A 352 -32.03 29.30 -54.35
N GLY A 353 -31.14 28.62 -53.62
CA GLY A 353 -31.51 27.88 -52.42
C GLY A 353 -32.14 26.51 -52.64
N LYS A 354 -32.21 25.99 -53.87
CA LYS A 354 -32.77 24.65 -54.18
C LYS A 354 -31.94 23.91 -55.23
N CYS A 355 -32.01 22.58 -55.22
CA CYS A 355 -31.39 21.77 -56.27
C CYS A 355 -32.22 21.79 -57.56
N VAL A 356 -31.66 22.34 -58.64
CA VAL A 356 -32.31 22.46 -59.97
C VAL A 356 -31.52 21.75 -61.03
N CYS A 357 -32.17 21.46 -62.16
CA CYS A 357 -31.48 20.95 -63.33
C CYS A 357 -30.65 22.05 -64.02
N PRO A 358 -29.47 21.72 -64.56
CA PRO A 358 -28.64 22.64 -65.33
C PRO A 358 -29.38 23.27 -66.52
N GLU A 359 -28.78 24.31 -67.10
CA GLU A 359 -29.33 25.03 -68.24
C GLU A 359 -29.75 24.10 -69.39
N ASN A 360 -30.90 24.40 -70.00
CA ASN A 360 -31.53 23.61 -71.07
C ASN A 360 -31.89 22.16 -70.71
N GLN A 361 -31.98 21.84 -69.42
CA GLN A 361 -32.50 20.58 -68.91
C GLN A 361 -33.82 20.76 -68.15
N VAL A 362 -34.60 19.69 -68.07
CA VAL A 362 -35.83 19.56 -67.28
C VAL A 362 -35.79 18.26 -66.48
N GLU A 363 -36.45 18.24 -65.34
CA GLU A 363 -36.54 17.05 -64.51
C GLU A 363 -37.62 16.10 -65.04
N LYS A 364 -37.22 14.87 -65.38
CA LYS A 364 -38.12 13.79 -65.80
C LYS A 364 -37.76 12.51 -65.05
N TYR A 365 -38.70 11.98 -64.27
CA TYR A 365 -38.50 10.81 -63.38
C TYR A 365 -37.28 10.93 -62.45
N GLY A 366 -37.07 12.12 -61.85
CA GLY A 366 -35.97 12.35 -60.91
C GLY A 366 -34.59 12.54 -61.54
N LYS A 367 -34.49 12.53 -62.88
CA LYS A 367 -33.24 12.77 -63.63
C LYS A 367 -33.37 14.02 -64.49
N CYS A 368 -32.28 14.77 -64.64
CA CYS A 368 -32.24 15.90 -65.56
C CYS A 368 -31.99 15.39 -66.98
N VAL A 369 -32.90 15.74 -67.88
CA VAL A 369 -32.84 15.40 -69.32
C VAL A 369 -32.90 16.67 -70.15
N CYS A 370 -32.30 16.68 -71.33
CA CYS A 370 -32.38 17.85 -72.20
C CYS A 370 -33.83 18.17 -72.57
N LYS A 371 -34.16 19.47 -72.61
CA LYS A 371 -35.43 19.96 -73.15
C LYS A 371 -35.60 19.53 -74.60
N ASP A 372 -36.84 19.41 -75.06
CA ASP A 372 -37.14 19.11 -76.46
C ASP A 372 -36.44 20.13 -77.39
N GLY A 373 -35.80 19.62 -78.44
CA GLY A 373 -34.96 20.42 -79.35
C GLY A 373 -33.51 20.58 -78.91
N PHE A 374 -33.07 19.92 -77.83
CA PHE A 374 -31.69 19.84 -77.40
C PHE A 374 -31.22 18.38 -77.28
N LYS A 375 -29.97 18.10 -77.66
CA LYS A 375 -29.30 16.81 -77.49
C LYS A 375 -28.16 16.93 -76.48
N PHE A 376 -27.85 15.85 -75.77
CA PHE A 376 -26.75 15.82 -74.80
C PHE A 376 -25.43 15.50 -75.50
N GLU A 377 -24.50 16.45 -75.55
CA GLU A 377 -23.15 16.28 -76.10
C GLU A 377 -22.11 16.91 -75.17
N TYR A 378 -21.01 16.20 -74.92
CA TYR A 378 -19.89 16.67 -74.09
C TYR A 378 -20.29 17.23 -72.71
N GLY A 379 -21.28 16.62 -72.06
CA GLY A 379 -21.72 17.04 -70.71
C GLY A 379 -22.69 18.23 -70.69
N LYS A 380 -23.15 18.73 -71.84
CA LYS A 380 -24.09 19.86 -71.96
C LYS A 380 -25.22 19.55 -72.94
N CYS A 381 -26.36 20.20 -72.76
CA CYS A 381 -27.45 20.14 -73.74
C CYS A 381 -27.22 21.19 -74.81
N VAL A 382 -26.93 20.76 -76.02
CA VAL A 382 -26.74 21.62 -77.20
C VAL A 382 -27.97 21.56 -78.10
N PRO A 383 -28.33 22.65 -78.82
CA PRO A 383 -29.45 22.62 -79.76
C PRO A 383 -29.31 21.50 -80.78
N GLN A 384 -30.38 20.74 -80.98
CA GLN A 384 -30.47 19.74 -82.04
C GLN A 384 -30.74 20.47 -83.36
N CYS A 385 -29.74 20.51 -84.24
CA CYS A 385 -29.88 21.15 -85.53
C CYS A 385 -30.78 20.34 -86.49
N PRO A 386 -31.56 21.02 -87.35
CA PRO A 386 -32.28 20.41 -88.46
C PRO A 386 -31.41 19.50 -89.34
N GLN A 387 -32.05 18.58 -90.06
CA GLN A 387 -31.37 17.50 -90.79
C GLN A 387 -30.30 18.04 -91.76
N GLY A 388 -29.06 17.59 -91.56
CA GLY A 388 -27.91 17.94 -92.39
C GLY A 388 -27.15 19.19 -91.98
N GLN A 389 -27.54 19.88 -90.90
CA GLN A 389 -26.79 21.00 -90.32
C GLN A 389 -25.88 20.55 -89.16
N THR A 390 -24.74 21.22 -89.00
CA THR A 390 -23.84 21.09 -87.86
C THR A 390 -23.97 22.30 -86.93
N TYR A 391 -23.77 22.11 -85.62
CA TYR A 391 -23.79 23.19 -84.65
C TYR A 391 -22.37 23.74 -84.47
N GLU A 392 -22.10 24.93 -85.02
CA GLU A 392 -20.79 25.57 -84.96
C GLU A 392 -20.96 27.03 -84.48
N HIS A 393 -20.09 27.47 -83.56
CA HIS A 393 -20.08 28.86 -83.04
C HIS A 393 -21.46 29.38 -82.56
N GLY A 394 -22.26 28.53 -81.93
CA GLY A 394 -23.54 28.93 -81.35
C GLY A 394 -24.73 28.93 -82.33
N LYS A 395 -24.54 28.51 -83.60
CA LYS A 395 -25.61 28.48 -84.62
C LYS A 395 -25.56 27.19 -85.44
N CYS A 396 -26.72 26.78 -85.98
CA CYS A 396 -26.80 25.67 -86.92
C CYS A 396 -26.39 26.14 -88.33
N VAL A 397 -25.35 25.53 -88.89
CA VAL A 397 -24.78 25.86 -90.20
C VAL A 397 -24.83 24.64 -91.13
N CYS A 398 -24.92 24.87 -92.43
CA CYS A 398 -24.80 23.78 -93.40
C CYS A 398 -23.32 23.44 -93.66
N PRO A 399 -23.01 22.17 -94.01
CA PRO A 399 -21.69 21.78 -94.48
C PRO A 399 -21.21 22.66 -95.64
N ALA A 400 -19.89 22.82 -95.74
CA ALA A 400 -19.26 23.71 -96.71
C ALA A 400 -19.80 23.52 -98.14
N GLY A 401 -20.23 24.62 -98.76
CA GLY A 401 -20.76 24.65 -100.12
C GLY A 401 -22.25 24.28 -100.28
N LYS A 402 -22.94 23.89 -99.20
CA LYS A 402 -24.40 23.63 -99.19
C LYS A 402 -25.16 24.80 -98.56
N VAL A 403 -26.40 24.99 -98.98
CA VAL A 403 -27.32 26.00 -98.46
C VAL A 403 -28.55 25.34 -97.84
N TYR A 404 -29.06 25.90 -96.74
CA TYR A 404 -30.25 25.33 -96.08
C TYR A 404 -31.51 25.69 -96.84
N ASN A 405 -32.20 24.69 -97.38
CA ASN A 405 -33.50 24.88 -97.99
C ASN A 405 -34.59 24.87 -96.90
N LYS A 406 -35.21 26.04 -96.65
CA LYS A 406 -36.27 26.19 -95.64
C LYS A 406 -37.53 25.37 -95.94
N TRP A 407 -37.83 25.14 -97.22
CA TRP A 407 -39.01 24.37 -97.65
C TRP A 407 -38.80 22.87 -97.46
N HIS A 408 -37.65 22.35 -97.89
CA HIS A 408 -37.32 20.93 -97.76
C HIS A 408 -36.71 20.57 -96.40
N LYS A 409 -36.45 21.56 -95.54
CA LYS A 409 -35.85 21.43 -94.19
C LYS A 409 -34.53 20.66 -94.18
N LYS A 410 -33.72 20.81 -95.23
CA LYS A 410 -32.42 20.12 -95.38
C LYS A 410 -31.37 20.97 -96.11
N CYS A 411 -30.10 20.67 -95.90
CA CYS A 411 -29.00 21.29 -96.64
C CYS A 411 -28.89 20.69 -98.05
N GLU A 412 -28.91 21.53 -99.07
CA GLU A 412 -28.88 21.15 -100.49
C GLU A 412 -27.80 21.95 -101.24
N CYS A 413 -27.43 21.50 -102.44
CA CYS A 413 -26.53 22.28 -103.28
C CYS A 413 -27.21 23.57 -103.78
N PRO A 414 -26.45 24.66 -103.98
CA PRO A 414 -26.95 25.89 -104.58
C PRO A 414 -27.63 25.64 -105.93
N GLU A 415 -28.56 26.51 -106.29
CA GLU A 415 -29.37 26.37 -107.50
C GLU A 415 -28.51 26.13 -108.75
N GLY A 416 -28.86 25.08 -109.52
CA GLY A 416 -28.14 24.69 -110.72
C GLY A 416 -26.91 23.78 -110.51
N LYS A 417 -26.47 23.54 -109.26
CA LYS A 417 -25.42 22.57 -108.94
C LYS A 417 -26.02 21.24 -108.46
N VAL A 418 -25.28 20.14 -108.68
CA VAL A 418 -25.65 18.79 -108.24
C VAL A 418 -24.56 18.23 -107.32
N GLU A 419 -24.93 17.34 -106.42
CA GLU A 419 -23.99 16.68 -105.52
C GLU A 419 -23.27 15.54 -106.25
N ALA A 420 -21.93 15.62 -106.33
CA ALA A 420 -21.08 14.53 -106.80
C ALA A 420 -19.88 14.39 -105.86
N TYR A 421 -19.62 13.17 -105.38
CA TYR A 421 -18.53 12.87 -104.44
C TYR A 421 -18.49 13.78 -103.20
N GLY A 422 -19.66 14.11 -102.64
CA GLY A 422 -19.77 14.97 -101.45
C GLY A 422 -19.50 16.46 -101.68
N LYS A 423 -19.35 16.90 -102.94
CA LYS A 423 -19.18 18.30 -103.33
C LYS A 423 -20.26 18.76 -104.30
N CYS A 424 -20.61 20.04 -104.25
CA CYS A 424 -21.56 20.63 -105.20
C CYS A 424 -20.83 21.04 -106.49
N VAL A 425 -21.14 20.37 -107.59
CA VAL A 425 -20.52 20.57 -108.90
C VAL A 425 -21.55 20.92 -109.97
N CYS A 426 -21.11 21.46 -111.10
CA CYS A 426 -22.01 21.72 -112.21
C CYS A 426 -22.46 20.40 -112.89
N PRO A 427 -23.72 20.35 -113.37
CA PRO A 427 -24.21 19.24 -114.18
C PRO A 427 -23.32 18.93 -115.37
N LYS A 428 -23.37 17.68 -115.84
CA LYS A 428 -22.50 17.16 -116.90
C LYS A 428 -22.52 18.06 -118.15
N GLY A 429 -21.34 18.52 -118.57
CA GLY A 429 -21.15 19.36 -119.75
C GLY A 429 -21.26 20.87 -119.50
N GLN A 430 -21.74 21.31 -118.33
CA GLN A 430 -21.69 22.71 -117.93
C GLN A 430 -20.38 23.03 -117.21
N ILE A 431 -19.94 24.28 -117.33
CA ILE A 431 -18.78 24.83 -116.63
C ILE A 431 -19.24 25.94 -115.67
N GLU A 432 -18.51 26.12 -114.59
CA GLU A 432 -18.77 27.20 -113.64
C GLU A 432 -18.23 28.52 -114.19
N GLN A 433 -19.12 29.49 -114.40
CA GLN A 433 -18.81 30.84 -114.82
C GLN A 433 -19.43 31.80 -113.80
N TYR A 434 -18.60 32.59 -113.12
CA TYR A 434 -19.03 33.57 -112.10
C TYR A 434 -20.00 33.00 -111.04
N GLY A 435 -19.74 31.78 -110.56
CA GLY A 435 -20.56 31.13 -109.54
C GLY A 435 -21.85 30.46 -110.05
N LYS A 436 -22.12 30.50 -111.37
CA LYS A 436 -23.28 29.86 -112.01
C LYS A 436 -22.85 28.81 -113.03
N CYS A 437 -23.62 27.74 -113.18
CA CYS A 437 -23.36 26.72 -114.18
C CYS A 437 -23.90 27.16 -115.54
N SER A 438 -23.06 27.15 -116.56
CA SER A 438 -23.40 27.57 -117.93
C SER A 438 -22.71 26.67 -118.95
N CYS A 439 -23.33 26.52 -120.13
CA CYS A 439 -22.72 25.72 -121.19
C CYS A 439 -21.49 26.42 -121.80
N PRO A 440 -20.51 25.65 -122.28
CA PRO A 440 -19.39 26.18 -123.06
C PRO A 440 -19.86 27.02 -124.26
N LYS A 441 -19.04 27.95 -124.71
CA LYS A 441 -19.39 28.94 -125.75
C LYS A 441 -19.98 28.27 -126.99
N GLY A 442 -21.17 28.73 -127.39
CA GLY A 442 -21.88 28.25 -128.58
C GLY A 442 -22.73 27.00 -128.37
N GLN A 443 -22.66 26.35 -127.21
CA GLN A 443 -23.57 25.26 -126.84
C GLN A 443 -24.80 25.80 -126.09
N TYR A 444 -25.94 25.15 -126.27
CA TYR A 444 -27.14 25.38 -125.46
C TYR A 444 -27.37 24.22 -124.49
N TYR A 445 -27.97 24.50 -123.34
CA TYR A 445 -28.32 23.44 -122.40
C TYR A 445 -29.62 22.76 -122.83
N ASP A 446 -29.53 21.49 -123.18
CA ASP A 446 -30.69 20.69 -123.51
C ASP A 446 -31.29 20.09 -122.22
N ARG A 447 -32.47 20.60 -121.81
CA ARG A 447 -33.15 20.20 -120.58
C ARG A 447 -33.52 18.72 -120.56
N TRP A 448 -33.78 18.12 -121.72
CA TRP A 448 -34.17 16.70 -121.83
C TRP A 448 -32.98 15.76 -121.67
N SER A 449 -31.86 15.99 -122.38
CA SER A 449 -30.65 15.18 -122.19
C SER A 449 -29.81 15.59 -120.98
N LYS A 450 -30.18 16.67 -120.28
CA LYS A 450 -29.45 17.26 -119.14
C LYS A 450 -27.96 17.48 -119.47
N SER A 451 -27.69 17.93 -120.70
CA SER A 451 -26.33 18.09 -121.21
C SER A 451 -26.25 19.28 -122.18
N CYS A 452 -25.06 19.85 -122.33
CA CYS A 452 -24.83 20.90 -123.31
C CYS A 452 -24.68 20.31 -124.72
N LYS A 453 -25.36 20.91 -125.70
CA LYS A 453 -25.39 20.47 -127.09
C LYS A 453 -25.04 21.61 -128.03
N CYS A 454 -24.40 21.29 -129.15
CA CYS A 454 -24.24 22.24 -130.25
C CYS A 454 -25.56 22.45 -131.00
N PRO A 455 -25.80 23.64 -131.59
CA PRO A 455 -26.91 23.88 -132.48
C PRO A 455 -26.92 22.90 -133.66
N LYS A 456 -28.09 22.76 -134.31
CA LYS A 456 -28.30 21.81 -135.41
C LYS A 456 -27.22 21.98 -136.50
N ASP A 457 -26.70 20.84 -136.98
CA ASP A 457 -25.64 20.72 -138.01
C ASP A 457 -24.23 21.15 -137.58
N LEU A 458 -24.02 21.48 -136.30
CA LEU A 458 -22.70 21.74 -135.71
C LEU A 458 -22.31 20.62 -134.75
N SER A 459 -21.02 20.29 -134.72
CA SER A 459 -20.42 19.37 -133.75
C SER A 459 -19.38 20.10 -132.90
N TRP A 460 -19.11 19.58 -131.70
CA TRP A 460 -18.09 20.15 -130.83
C TRP A 460 -16.70 19.72 -131.29
N ASP A 461 -15.86 20.69 -131.70
CA ASP A 461 -14.49 20.43 -132.18
C ASP A 461 -13.44 20.34 -131.05
N GLY A 462 -13.87 20.42 -129.79
CA GLY A 462 -13.01 20.52 -128.61
C GLY A 462 -12.98 21.92 -127.98
N HIS A 463 -13.24 22.97 -128.78
CA HIS A 463 -13.20 24.37 -128.33
C HIS A 463 -14.46 25.18 -128.68
N LYS A 464 -15.16 24.86 -129.77
CA LYS A 464 -16.38 25.53 -130.25
C LYS A 464 -17.28 24.58 -131.05
N CYS A 465 -18.52 25.00 -131.28
CA CYS A 465 -19.42 24.32 -132.22
C CYS A 465 -19.07 24.72 -133.67
N ALA A 466 -18.67 23.75 -134.49
CA ALA A 466 -18.26 23.94 -135.88
C ALA A 466 -18.92 22.91 -136.81
N TYR A 467 -19.04 23.24 -138.10
CA TYR A 467 -19.61 22.33 -139.10
C TYR A 467 -18.72 21.10 -139.27
N ASP A 468 -19.30 19.92 -139.12
CA ASP A 468 -18.59 18.66 -139.31
C ASP A 468 -18.67 18.21 -140.77
N CYS A 469 -17.63 18.56 -141.53
CA CYS A 469 -17.47 18.18 -142.94
C CYS A 469 -16.73 16.85 -143.15
N GLY A 470 -16.37 16.12 -142.09
CA GLY A 470 -15.51 14.93 -142.22
C GLY A 470 -14.05 15.27 -142.57
N LYS A 471 -13.20 14.24 -142.68
CA LYS A 471 -11.74 14.40 -142.82
C LYS A 471 -11.28 14.92 -144.20
N ASP A 472 -12.02 14.59 -145.25
CA ASP A 472 -11.64 14.81 -146.65
C ASP A 472 -12.21 16.11 -147.26
N ALA A 473 -13.03 16.83 -146.49
CA ALA A 473 -13.63 18.11 -146.86
C ALA A 473 -13.36 19.19 -145.81
N GLU A 474 -13.57 20.43 -146.18
CA GLU A 474 -13.49 21.59 -145.31
C GLU A 474 -14.69 22.51 -145.56
N TYR A 475 -15.16 23.21 -144.53
CA TYR A 475 -16.28 24.14 -144.68
C TYR A 475 -15.78 25.45 -145.31
N LYS A 476 -16.13 25.68 -146.57
CA LYS A 476 -15.78 26.89 -147.34
C LYS A 476 -16.99 27.35 -148.15
N TYR A 477 -17.15 28.67 -148.33
CA TYR A 477 -18.21 29.27 -149.14
C TYR A 477 -19.64 28.80 -148.79
N GLY A 478 -19.93 28.58 -147.51
CA GLY A 478 -21.28 28.18 -147.05
C GLY A 478 -21.59 26.68 -147.17
N GLY A 479 -20.64 25.84 -147.57
CA GLY A 479 -20.82 24.39 -147.67
C GLY A 479 -19.55 23.59 -147.36
N CYS A 480 -19.68 22.27 -147.21
CA CYS A 480 -18.54 21.38 -147.14
C CYS A 480 -18.01 21.14 -148.55
N VAL A 481 -16.77 21.52 -148.79
CA VAL A 481 -16.09 21.42 -150.09
C VAL A 481 -14.94 20.43 -149.96
N CYS A 482 -14.81 19.53 -150.93
CA CYS A 482 -13.74 18.55 -150.93
C CYS A 482 -12.37 19.21 -151.05
N LYS A 483 -11.40 18.75 -150.25
CA LYS A 483 -10.01 19.25 -150.29
C LYS A 483 -9.31 18.90 -151.62
N LYS A 484 -9.75 17.82 -152.26
CA LYS A 484 -9.22 17.30 -153.52
C LYS A 484 -10.03 17.83 -154.71
N HIS A 485 -9.34 18.26 -155.77
CA HIS A 485 -9.93 18.89 -156.96
C HIS A 485 -10.84 17.91 -157.71
N ASP A 486 -11.97 18.38 -158.26
CA ASP A 486 -12.98 17.60 -158.99
C ASP A 486 -13.71 16.48 -158.23
N GLN A 487 -13.58 16.43 -156.89
CA GLN A 487 -14.38 15.55 -156.04
C GLN A 487 -15.70 16.21 -155.63
N VAL A 488 -16.76 15.41 -155.56
CA VAL A 488 -18.08 15.81 -155.10
C VAL A 488 -18.24 15.36 -153.64
N PHE A 489 -18.68 16.29 -152.79
CA PHE A 489 -18.96 16.02 -151.38
C PHE A 489 -20.33 15.37 -151.22
N ASP A 490 -20.38 14.22 -150.55
CA ASP A 490 -21.62 13.56 -150.17
C ASP A 490 -22.01 13.92 -148.73
N LYS A 491 -23.13 14.64 -148.57
CA LYS A 491 -23.59 15.16 -147.26
C LYS A 491 -24.01 14.06 -146.28
N LYS A 492 -24.44 12.89 -146.74
CA LYS A 492 -24.91 11.80 -145.86
C LYS A 492 -23.74 11.01 -145.26
N SER A 493 -22.76 10.68 -146.08
CA SER A 493 -21.56 9.93 -145.71
C SER A 493 -20.43 10.82 -145.19
N LYS A 494 -20.51 12.14 -145.44
CA LYS A 494 -19.44 13.12 -145.16
C LYS A 494 -18.10 12.74 -145.81
N THR A 495 -18.18 12.18 -147.01
CA THR A 495 -17.00 11.75 -147.79
C THR A 495 -16.94 12.47 -149.13
N CYS A 496 -15.73 12.50 -149.68
CA CYS A 496 -15.45 13.09 -150.99
C CYS A 496 -15.10 11.99 -151.97
N SER A 497 -15.79 11.97 -153.11
CA SER A 497 -15.58 10.97 -154.15
C SER A 497 -15.70 11.60 -155.54
N CYS A 498 -15.08 10.98 -156.55
CA CYS A 498 -15.25 11.42 -157.91
C CYS A 498 -16.70 11.24 -158.36
N LYS A 499 -17.17 12.14 -159.24
CA LYS A 499 -18.51 12.03 -159.83
C LYS A 499 -18.70 10.65 -160.47
N GLN A 500 -19.92 10.11 -160.43
CA GLN A 500 -20.23 8.78 -160.96
C GLN A 500 -19.71 8.60 -162.41
N GLY A 501 -18.97 7.52 -162.66
CA GLY A 501 -18.28 7.25 -163.93
C GLY A 501 -16.89 7.87 -164.09
N TRP A 502 -16.38 8.52 -163.04
CA TRP A 502 -15.03 9.09 -162.98
C TRP A 502 -14.19 8.36 -161.93
N TYR A 503 -12.90 8.17 -162.19
CA TYR A 503 -11.96 7.62 -161.22
C TYR A 503 -10.93 8.67 -160.81
N TRP A 504 -10.34 8.48 -159.62
CA TRP A 504 -9.29 9.36 -159.13
C TRP A 504 -7.95 9.01 -159.78
N ASP A 505 -7.39 9.92 -160.58
CA ASP A 505 -6.05 9.77 -161.11
C ASP A 505 -5.03 10.31 -160.10
N GLN A 506 -4.27 9.40 -159.48
CA GLN A 506 -3.27 9.78 -158.47
C GLN A 506 -2.11 10.61 -159.05
N HIS A 507 -1.77 10.44 -160.33
CA HIS A 507 -0.66 11.16 -160.95
C HIS A 507 -1.04 12.60 -161.32
N LYS A 508 -2.30 12.83 -161.73
CA LYS A 508 -2.80 14.18 -162.06
C LYS A 508 -3.47 14.90 -160.90
N GLY A 509 -3.74 14.21 -159.79
CA GLY A 509 -4.38 14.80 -158.61
C GLY A 509 -5.79 15.32 -158.88
N ALA A 510 -6.52 14.69 -159.82
CA ALA A 510 -7.85 15.11 -160.26
C ALA A 510 -8.69 13.90 -160.69
N CYS A 511 -10.01 14.04 -160.67
CA CYS A 511 -10.91 13.02 -161.20
C CYS A 511 -10.88 13.03 -162.74
N LYS A 512 -10.86 11.84 -163.35
CA LYS A 512 -10.94 11.68 -164.81
C LYS A 512 -12.11 10.79 -165.23
N LYS A 513 -12.69 11.13 -166.38
CA LYS A 513 -13.72 10.32 -167.06
C LYS A 513 -13.06 9.08 -167.67
N GLY A 514 -13.57 7.89 -167.36
CA GLY A 514 -13.13 6.65 -168.01
C GLY A 514 -13.43 6.67 -169.51
N GLY A 515 -12.44 6.35 -170.34
CA GLY A 515 -12.61 6.17 -171.78
C GLY A 515 -12.90 4.69 -172.07
N TYR A 516 -14.17 4.42 -172.41
CA TYR A 516 -14.84 3.15 -172.71
C TYR A 516 -14.71 2.02 -171.69
#